data_AF-A0AAD0PVQ8-F1
#
_entry.id   AF-A0AAD0PVQ8-F1
#
_cell.length_a   1.000
_cell.length_b   1.000
_cell.length_c   1.000
_cell.angle_alpha   90.00
_cell.angle_beta   90.00
_cell.angle_gamma   90.00
#
_symmetry.space_group_name_H-M   'P 1'
#
loop_
_entity.id
_entity.type
_entity.pdbx_description
1 polymer ?
#
loop_
_entity_poly.entity_id
_entity_poly.type
_entity_poly.pdbx_seq_one_letter_code
_entity_poly.pdbx_strand_id
1 'polypeptide(L)'
;MCDQNNDETGTDFNIADFYKMKAPCANCPFLKEGAIKLRPGRAEGILDGLMKDDHKPFMCHKTLDGTENEEGGYDAAGTELMCAGAATVLWKRRMPSVGMRLALAFGIATPELWEKNFDKTID
;
A
#
# COMPACT_ATOMS: atom_id res chain seq x y z
N MET A 1 32.38 10.93 -12.92
CA MET A 1 32.68 9.88 -11.94
C MET A 1 31.63 9.99 -10.85
N CYS A 2 30.68 9.07 -10.81
CA CYS A 2 29.86 8.88 -9.61
C CYS A 2 30.44 7.64 -8.93
N ASP A 3 31.03 7.85 -7.75
CA ASP A 3 31.65 6.79 -6.98
C ASP A 3 30.60 5.75 -6.57
N GLN A 4 30.91 4.50 -6.88
CA GLN A 4 30.17 3.32 -6.45
C GLN A 4 30.56 3.05 -5.00
N ASN A 5 29.71 3.44 -4.06
CA ASN A 5 29.83 2.97 -2.68
C ASN A 5 28.96 1.72 -2.54
N ASN A 6 29.65 0.57 -2.48
CA ASN A 6 29.12 -0.71 -2.02
C ASN A 6 28.66 -0.57 -0.57
N ASP A 7 27.39 -0.86 -0.30
CA ASP A 7 26.91 -1.20 1.03
C ASP A 7 26.67 -2.71 1.09
N GLU A 8 27.62 -3.40 1.70
CA GLU A 8 27.63 -4.85 1.88
C GLU A 8 26.76 -5.25 3.09
N THR A 9 25.45 -4.99 3.04
CA THR A 9 24.36 -5.74 3.71
C THR A 9 22.99 -5.34 3.14
N GLY A 10 22.88 -5.08 1.84
CA GLY A 10 21.63 -4.55 1.26
C GLY A 10 20.73 -5.64 0.71
N THR A 11 19.56 -5.86 1.30
CA THR A 11 18.42 -6.30 0.48
C THR A 11 18.19 -5.20 -0.56
N ASP A 12 18.44 -5.48 -1.84
CA ASP A 12 18.25 -4.52 -2.93
C ASP A 12 16.79 -4.02 -2.92
N PHE A 13 16.55 -2.83 -2.35
CA PHE A 13 15.23 -2.24 -2.32
C PHE A 13 14.84 -1.78 -3.72
N ASN A 14 13.94 -2.54 -4.37
CA ASN A 14 13.33 -2.13 -5.61
C ASN A 14 11.95 -1.52 -5.34
N ILE A 15 11.80 -0.22 -5.61
CA ILE A 15 10.52 0.48 -5.42
C ILE A 15 9.36 -0.16 -6.23
N ALA A 16 9.64 -0.84 -7.34
CA ALA A 16 8.62 -1.57 -8.08
C ALA A 16 8.03 -2.74 -7.27
N ASP A 17 8.82 -3.36 -6.39
CA ASP A 17 8.34 -4.42 -5.50
C ASP A 17 7.30 -3.90 -4.50
N PHE A 18 7.43 -2.67 -4.03
CA PHE A 18 6.44 -2.04 -3.17
C PHE A 18 5.05 -2.01 -3.86
N TYR A 19 4.99 -1.85 -5.18
CA TYR A 19 3.73 -1.83 -5.94
C TYR A 19 3.32 -3.19 -6.53
N LYS A 20 4.00 -4.31 -6.21
CA LYS A 20 3.75 -5.61 -6.86
C LYS A 20 2.44 -6.29 -6.46
N MET A 21 1.74 -5.83 -5.41
CA MET A 21 0.47 -6.41 -4.99
C MET A 21 -0.63 -6.06 -6.02
N LYS A 22 -1.05 -7.05 -6.82
CA LYS A 22 -1.94 -6.83 -7.98
C LYS A 22 -3.44 -6.76 -7.65
N ALA A 23 -3.86 -7.24 -6.48
CA ALA A 23 -5.26 -7.36 -6.11
C ALA A 23 -5.45 -7.28 -4.59
N PRO A 24 -6.61 -6.80 -4.11
CA PRO A 24 -6.96 -6.88 -2.70
C PRO A 24 -6.86 -8.32 -2.20
N CYS A 25 -6.35 -8.51 -0.97
CA CYS A 25 -6.33 -9.85 -0.36
C CYS A 25 -7.74 -10.28 0.06
N ALA A 26 -7.93 -11.58 0.31
CA ALA A 26 -9.23 -12.14 0.73
C ALA A 26 -9.82 -11.47 1.98
N ASN A 27 -8.98 -10.99 2.90
CA ASN A 27 -9.39 -10.32 4.13
C ASN A 27 -9.39 -8.79 4.00
N CYS A 28 -9.37 -8.25 2.78
CA CYS A 28 -9.28 -6.81 2.59
C CYS A 28 -10.57 -6.13 3.08
N PRO A 29 -10.47 -5.10 3.94
CA PRO A 29 -11.64 -4.40 4.46
C PRO A 29 -12.36 -3.56 3.41
N PHE A 30 -11.74 -3.37 2.25
CA PHE A 30 -12.26 -2.56 1.16
C PHE A 30 -12.98 -3.38 0.09
N LEU A 31 -13.13 -4.70 0.25
CA LEU A 31 -13.92 -5.51 -0.67
C LEU A 31 -15.41 -5.22 -0.50
N LYS A 32 -16.18 -5.22 -1.60
CA LYS A 32 -17.66 -5.16 -1.56
C LYS A 32 -18.25 -6.44 -0.99
N GLU A 33 -17.67 -7.58 -1.35
CA GLU A 33 -18.12 -8.91 -0.95
C GLU A 33 -16.96 -9.69 -0.31
N GLY A 34 -17.25 -10.45 0.75
CA GLY A 34 -16.25 -11.29 1.43
C GLY A 34 -15.24 -10.51 2.28
N ALA A 35 -15.46 -9.21 2.51
CA ALA A 35 -14.60 -8.42 3.39
C ALA A 35 -14.57 -8.98 4.82
N ILE A 36 -13.45 -8.77 5.50
CA ILE A 36 -13.33 -9.07 6.93
C ILE A 36 -14.39 -8.29 7.73
N LYS A 37 -15.02 -8.95 8.69
CA LYS A 37 -15.99 -8.30 9.58
C LYS A 37 -15.25 -7.36 10.53
N LEU A 38 -15.42 -6.06 10.31
CA LEU A 38 -14.94 -5.01 11.21
C LEU A 38 -16.08 -4.49 12.08
N ARG A 39 -15.73 -3.79 13.17
CA ARG A 39 -16.71 -3.00 13.92
C ARG A 39 -17.33 -1.93 13.00
N PRO A 40 -18.62 -1.61 13.15
CA PRO A 40 -19.26 -0.56 12.36
C PRO A 40 -18.45 0.75 12.38
N GLY A 41 -18.30 1.39 11.22
CA GLY A 41 -17.54 2.64 11.08
C GLY A 41 -16.01 2.48 10.98
N ARG A 42 -15.47 1.26 11.15
CA ARG A 42 -14.01 1.07 11.14
C ARG A 42 -13.41 1.14 9.74
N ALA A 43 -14.11 0.63 8.71
CA ALA A 43 -13.61 0.69 7.34
C ALA A 43 -13.60 2.14 6.84
N GLU A 44 -14.67 2.87 7.15
CA GLU A 44 -14.85 4.30 6.91
C GLU A 44 -13.77 5.10 7.64
N GLY A 45 -13.52 4.80 8.92
CA GLY A 45 -12.47 5.48 9.68
C GLY A 45 -11.04 5.21 9.17
N ILE A 46 -10.77 4.02 8.61
CA ILE A 46 -9.49 3.76 7.93
C ILE A 46 -9.38 4.65 6.70
N LEU A 47 -10.40 4.63 5.86
CA LEU A 47 -10.44 5.40 4.63
C LEU A 47 -10.31 6.90 4.91
N ASP A 48 -11.04 7.44 5.87
CA ASP A 48 -10.92 8.84 6.30
C ASP A 48 -9.50 9.21 6.71
N GLY A 49 -8.79 8.29 7.37
CA GLY A 49 -7.37 8.47 7.70
C GLY A 49 -6.50 8.58 6.45
N LEU A 50 -6.68 7.67 5.49
CA LEU A 50 -5.92 7.67 4.22
C LEU A 50 -6.20 8.90 3.35
N MET A 51 -7.42 9.43 3.41
CA MET A 51 -7.80 10.64 2.69
C MET A 51 -7.25 11.91 3.36
N LYS A 52 -6.98 11.88 4.68
CA LYS A 52 -6.45 13.02 5.45
C LYS A 52 -4.92 13.08 5.45
N ASP A 53 -4.24 11.94 5.42
CA ASP A 53 -2.78 11.84 5.36
C ASP A 53 -2.36 11.01 4.14
N ASP A 54 -2.00 11.72 3.07
CA ASP A 54 -1.64 11.13 1.78
C ASP A 54 -0.14 10.79 1.68
N HIS A 55 0.63 10.96 2.76
CA HIS A 55 2.04 10.57 2.82
C HIS A 55 2.25 9.11 3.21
N LYS A 56 1.26 8.49 3.88
CA LYS A 56 1.40 7.15 4.45
C LYS A 56 0.55 6.13 3.71
N PRO A 57 1.11 4.96 3.35
CA PRO A 57 0.33 3.86 2.81
C PRO A 57 -0.52 3.22 3.92
N PHE A 58 -1.63 2.59 3.53
CA PHE A 58 -2.34 1.68 4.43
C PHE A 58 -1.54 0.39 4.60
N MET A 59 -1.12 0.10 5.82
CA MET A 59 -0.47 -1.15 6.17
C MET A 59 -1.49 -2.16 6.69
N CYS A 60 -1.64 -3.29 5.99
CA CYS A 60 -2.37 -4.44 6.47
C CYS A 60 -1.40 -5.60 6.77
N HIS A 61 -1.91 -6.69 7.33
CA HIS A 61 -1.09 -7.87 7.66
C HIS A 61 -0.44 -8.55 6.44
N LYS A 62 -0.84 -8.20 5.20
CA LYS A 62 -0.22 -8.72 3.96
C LYS A 62 0.84 -7.79 3.37
N THR A 63 1.03 -6.62 3.98
CA THR A 63 1.97 -5.60 3.48
C THR A 63 3.09 -5.30 4.46
N LEU A 64 3.00 -5.80 5.69
CA LEU A 64 4.05 -5.72 6.71
C LEU A 64 4.94 -6.95 6.59
N ASP A 65 6.25 -6.75 6.62
CA ASP A 65 7.25 -7.85 6.63
C ASP A 65 8.36 -7.64 7.68
N GLY A 66 8.47 -6.42 8.23
CA GLY A 66 9.29 -6.09 9.40
C GLY A 66 8.84 -6.69 10.74
N THR A 67 9.59 -6.35 11.79
CA THR A 67 9.43 -6.87 13.16
C THR A 67 9.05 -5.78 14.15
N GLU A 68 8.38 -6.15 15.24
CA GLU A 68 8.19 -5.27 16.40
C GLU A 68 9.48 -5.26 17.22
N ASN A 69 9.96 -4.08 17.59
CA ASN A 69 11.16 -3.91 18.40
C ASN A 69 10.84 -3.86 19.90
N GLU A 70 11.87 -3.92 20.74
CA GLU A 70 11.70 -4.00 22.21
C GLU A 70 11.00 -2.77 22.82
N GLU A 71 10.96 -1.65 22.10
CA GLU A 71 10.30 -0.40 22.51
C GLU A 71 8.84 -0.29 22.02
N GLY A 72 8.32 -1.34 21.36
CA GLY A 72 6.98 -1.35 20.76
C GLY A 72 6.88 -0.57 19.44
N GLY A 73 8.02 -0.26 18.83
CA GLY A 73 8.14 0.30 17.48
C GLY A 73 8.12 -0.77 16.40
N TYR A 74 8.05 -0.34 15.13
CA TYR A 74 8.10 -1.22 13.97
C TYR A 74 9.39 -0.98 13.17
N ASP A 75 10.20 -2.03 13.05
CA ASP A 75 11.42 -2.02 12.24
C ASP A 75 11.09 -2.63 10.87
N ALA A 76 11.14 -1.80 9.83
CA ALA A 76 10.81 -2.23 8.47
C ALA A 76 11.87 -3.20 7.90
N ALA A 77 11.41 -4.23 7.19
CA ALA A 77 12.27 -5.20 6.51
C ALA A 77 12.74 -4.72 5.13
N GLY A 78 12.14 -3.66 4.59
CA GLY A 78 12.41 -3.15 3.24
C GLY A 78 11.65 -3.90 2.15
N THR A 79 10.82 -4.88 2.51
CA THR A 79 10.02 -5.73 1.62
C THR A 79 8.52 -5.48 1.77
N GLU A 80 8.15 -4.41 2.47
CA GLU A 80 6.77 -3.96 2.63
C GLU A 80 6.12 -3.66 1.28
N LEU A 81 4.79 -3.71 1.25
CA LEU A 81 4.00 -3.53 0.04
C LEU A 81 2.99 -2.40 0.19
N MET A 82 2.59 -1.80 -0.92
CA MET A 82 1.37 -1.00 -0.96
C MET A 82 0.15 -1.93 -0.99
N CYS A 83 -0.80 -1.69 -0.08
CA CYS A 83 -2.06 -2.42 -0.09
C CYS A 83 -2.86 -2.11 -1.37
N ALA A 84 -3.03 -3.12 -2.23
CA ALA A 84 -3.77 -2.99 -3.48
C ALA A 84 -5.22 -2.52 -3.29
N GLY A 85 -5.89 -2.97 -2.21
CA GLY A 85 -7.26 -2.54 -1.92
C GLY A 85 -7.35 -1.06 -1.55
N ALA A 86 -6.45 -0.58 -0.69
CA ALA A 86 -6.39 0.83 -0.34
C ALA A 86 -6.06 1.69 -1.56
N ALA A 87 -5.03 1.30 -2.33
CA ALA A 87 -4.65 2.02 -3.54
C ALA A 87 -5.78 2.07 -4.57
N THR A 88 -6.52 0.98 -4.74
CA THR A 88 -7.70 0.93 -5.63
C THR A 88 -8.76 1.94 -5.20
N VAL A 89 -9.10 1.97 -3.91
CA VAL A 89 -10.10 2.88 -3.38
C VAL A 89 -9.67 4.34 -3.49
N LEU A 90 -8.42 4.65 -3.17
CA LEU A 90 -7.84 5.99 -3.32
C LEU A 90 -7.83 6.44 -4.78
N TRP A 91 -7.46 5.54 -5.70
CA TRP A 91 -7.48 5.81 -7.14
C TRP A 91 -8.90 6.10 -7.64
N LYS A 92 -9.87 5.27 -7.26
CA LYS A 92 -11.29 5.42 -7.59
C LYS A 92 -11.86 6.76 -7.11
N ARG A 93 -11.44 7.23 -5.94
CA ARG A 93 -11.80 8.53 -5.36
C ARG A 93 -11.02 9.72 -5.93
N ARG A 94 -10.07 9.50 -6.83
CA ARG A 94 -9.15 10.53 -7.35
C ARG A 94 -8.33 11.22 -6.26
N MET A 95 -7.99 10.48 -5.21
CA MET A 95 -7.14 10.95 -4.11
C MET A 95 -5.95 10.00 -3.89
N PRO A 96 -5.09 9.80 -4.90
CA PRO A 96 -3.91 8.97 -4.76
C PRO A 96 -2.93 9.57 -3.74
N SER A 97 -2.27 8.69 -2.97
CA SER A 97 -1.18 9.11 -2.08
C SER A 97 -0.03 9.77 -2.86
N VAL A 98 0.83 10.55 -2.18
CA VAL A 98 2.07 11.08 -2.78
C VAL A 98 2.86 9.95 -3.44
N GLY A 99 3.02 8.82 -2.75
CA GLY A 99 3.70 7.64 -3.29
C GLY A 99 3.09 7.15 -4.60
N MET A 100 1.77 7.00 -4.67
CA MET A 100 1.07 6.58 -5.89
C MET A 100 1.30 7.58 -7.04
N ARG A 101 1.25 8.88 -6.76
CA ARG A 101 1.48 9.93 -7.77
C ARG A 101 2.89 9.85 -8.34
N LEU A 102 3.90 9.68 -7.49
CA LEU A 102 5.29 9.52 -7.92
C LEU A 102 5.46 8.21 -8.71
N ALA A 103 4.86 7.12 -8.26
CA ALA A 103 4.94 5.84 -8.96
C ALA A 103 4.36 5.89 -10.37
N LEU A 104 3.23 6.60 -10.56
CA LEU A 104 2.66 6.86 -11.87
C LEU A 104 3.57 7.77 -12.71
N ALA A 105 4.06 8.87 -12.13
CA ALA A 105 4.89 9.85 -12.85
C ALA A 105 6.21 9.24 -13.36
N PHE A 106 6.80 8.32 -12.60
CA PHE A 106 8.04 7.62 -12.95
C PHE A 106 7.81 6.31 -13.71
N GLY A 107 6.57 5.92 -13.99
CA GLY A 107 6.25 4.67 -14.70
C GLY A 107 6.52 3.39 -13.90
N ILE A 108 6.64 3.49 -12.57
CA ILE A 108 6.79 2.34 -11.65
C ILE A 108 5.47 1.57 -11.55
N ALA A 109 4.35 2.28 -11.63
CA ALA A 109 3.00 1.73 -11.67
C ALA A 109 2.19 2.36 -12.81
N THR A 110 1.12 1.69 -13.23
CA THR A 110 0.16 2.23 -14.20
C THR A 110 -1.25 2.26 -13.60
N PRO A 111 -2.16 3.13 -14.08
CA PRO A 111 -3.54 3.19 -13.57
C PRO A 111 -4.27 1.83 -13.61
N GLU A 112 -4.03 1.04 -14.66
CA GLU A 112 -4.67 -0.26 -14.90
C GLU A 112 -4.35 -1.28 -13.79
N LEU A 113 -3.24 -1.10 -13.07
CA LEU A 113 -2.89 -1.90 -11.90
C LEU A 113 -4.01 -1.91 -10.86
N TRP A 114 -4.67 -0.76 -10.68
CA TRP A 114 -5.73 -0.56 -9.68
C TRP A 114 -7.12 -0.61 -10.31
N GLU A 115 -7.31 -0.06 -11.51
CA GLU A 115 -8.62 0.03 -12.17
C GLU A 115 -9.30 -1.33 -12.36
N LYS A 116 -8.54 -2.38 -12.65
CA LYS A 116 -9.06 -3.76 -12.77
C LYS A 116 -9.75 -4.30 -11.51
N ASN A 117 -9.59 -3.63 -10.36
CA ASN A 117 -10.18 -4.02 -9.08
C ASN A 117 -11.37 -3.14 -8.67
N PHE A 118 -11.75 -2.12 -9.46
CA PHE A 118 -12.82 -1.16 -9.13
C PHE A 118 -14.17 -1.80 -8.81
N ASP A 119 -14.51 -2.87 -9.53
CA ASP A 119 -15.78 -3.57 -9.32
C ASP A 119 -15.82 -4.34 -8.01
N LYS A 120 -14.65 -4.77 -7.52
CA LYS A 120 -14.51 -5.59 -6.30
C LYS A 120 -14.39 -4.75 -5.05
N THR A 121 -14.00 -3.48 -5.15
CA THR A 121 -13.76 -2.61 -4.00
C THR A 121 -14.87 -1.59 -3.80
N ILE A 122 -15.08 -1.21 -2.55
CA ILE A 122 -15.98 -0.12 -2.18
C ILE A 122 -15.68 1.16 -2.97
N ASP A 123 -16.70 2.00 -3.14
CA ASP A 123 -16.54 3.33 -3.72
C ASP A 123 -15.75 4.23 -2.79
#